data_AF-A0A7C1EUF7-F1
#
_entry.id   AF-A0A7C1EUF7-F1
#
_cell.length_a   1.000
_cell.length_b   1.000
_cell.length_c   1.000
_cell.angle_alpha   90.00
_cell.angle_beta   90.00
_cell.angle_gamma   90.00
#
_symmetry.space_group_name_H-M   'P 1'
#
loop_
_entity.id
_entity.type
_entity.pdbx_description
1 polymer ?
#
loop_
_entity_poly.entity_id
_entity_poly.type
_entity_poly.pdbx_seq_one_letter_code
_entity_poly.pdbx_strand_id
1 'polypeptide(L)'
;FNEDPQTEAIIMIGEIGGTAEEEAALYIKQNVKKPVVGYIAGLTAPKGKRMGHAGAIISGGKGTASEKIRAMEEAGIIVAKSPAEIGITLKQALKSR
;
A
#
# COMPACT_ATOMS: atom_id res chain seq x y z
N PHE A 1 -2.41 2.41 -15.80
CA PHE A 1 -3.52 1.78 -15.06
C PHE A 1 -4.71 2.71 -14.86
N ASN A 2 -4.58 3.92 -14.29
CA ASN A 2 -5.73 4.81 -14.07
C ASN A 2 -6.50 5.15 -15.37
N GLU A 3 -5.80 5.46 -16.45
CA GLU A 3 -6.42 5.84 -17.74
C GLU A 3 -6.74 4.65 -18.66
N ASP A 4 -6.34 3.43 -18.31
CA ASP A 4 -6.57 2.25 -19.14
C ASP A 4 -8.03 1.76 -18.98
N PRO A 5 -8.90 1.81 -20.00
CA PRO A 5 -10.30 1.42 -19.85
C PRO A 5 -10.51 -0.05 -19.45
N GLN A 6 -9.54 -0.94 -19.68
CA GLN A 6 -9.64 -2.35 -19.32
C GLN A 6 -9.24 -2.65 -17.87
N THR A 7 -8.52 -1.73 -17.20
CA THR A 7 -8.18 -1.89 -15.78
C THR A 7 -9.39 -1.51 -14.92
N GLU A 8 -9.95 -2.47 -14.18
CA GLU A 8 -11.10 -2.22 -13.30
C GLU A 8 -10.71 -1.72 -11.91
N ALA A 9 -9.55 -2.10 -11.40
CA ALA A 9 -9.01 -1.75 -10.08
C ALA A 9 -7.48 -1.90 -10.04
N ILE A 10 -6.85 -1.35 -9.01
CA ILE A 10 -5.39 -1.36 -8.82
C ILE A 10 -5.06 -2.01 -7.48
N ILE A 11 -4.04 -2.87 -7.45
CA ILE A 11 -3.44 -3.36 -6.21
C ILE A 11 -2.05 -2.72 -6.07
N MET A 12 -1.82 -2.03 -4.96
CA MET A 12 -0.52 -1.47 -4.59
C MET A 12 0.14 -2.33 -3.50
N ILE A 13 1.24 -2.99 -3.84
CA ILE A 13 2.03 -3.78 -2.90
C ILE A 13 3.30 -3.01 -2.55
N GLY A 14 3.45 -2.66 -1.27
CA GLY A 14 4.63 -1.98 -0.74
C GLY A 14 5.36 -2.81 0.32
N GLU A 15 6.44 -2.25 0.83
CA GLU A 15 7.24 -2.84 1.91
C GLU A 15 7.70 -1.75 2.90
N ILE A 16 8.31 -2.15 4.01
CA ILE A 16 8.96 -1.20 4.93
C ILE A 16 10.14 -0.49 4.26
N GLY A 17 10.44 0.73 4.73
CA GLY A 17 11.55 1.55 4.23
C GLY A 17 11.12 2.56 3.16
N GLY A 18 11.85 3.67 3.07
CA GLY A 18 11.53 4.77 2.16
C GLY A 18 10.16 5.44 2.42
N THR A 19 9.71 6.28 1.49
CA THR A 19 8.47 7.08 1.58
C THR A 19 7.54 6.94 0.36
N ALA A 20 7.87 6.01 -0.54
CA ALA A 20 7.21 5.92 -1.85
C ALA A 20 5.70 5.63 -1.73
N GLU A 21 5.30 4.78 -0.78
CA GLU A 21 3.90 4.43 -0.55
C GLU A 21 3.10 5.59 0.02
N GLU A 22 3.70 6.41 0.88
CA GLU A 22 3.07 7.63 1.40
C GLU A 22 2.88 8.67 0.28
N GLU A 23 3.89 8.85 -0.58
CA GLU A 23 3.82 9.72 -1.75
C GLU A 23 2.78 9.22 -2.77
N ALA A 24 2.74 7.91 -3.00
CA ALA A 24 1.76 7.26 -3.85
C ALA A 24 0.34 7.43 -3.30
N ALA A 25 0.14 7.30 -1.99
CA ALA A 25 -1.15 7.52 -1.35
C ALA A 25 -1.65 8.96 -1.58
N LEU A 26 -0.78 9.97 -1.44
CA LEU A 26 -1.14 11.36 -1.75
C LEU A 26 -1.54 11.54 -3.22
N TYR A 27 -0.78 10.95 -4.14
CA TYR A 27 -1.10 10.98 -5.56
C TYR A 27 -2.43 10.30 -5.88
N ILE A 28 -2.66 9.11 -5.30
CA ILE A 28 -3.88 8.32 -5.47
C ILE A 28 -5.10 9.12 -5.05
N LYS A 29 -5.05 9.75 -3.87
CA LYS A 29 -6.13 10.59 -3.35
C LYS A 29 -6.54 11.72 -4.29
N GLN A 30 -5.59 12.29 -5.01
CA GLN A 30 -5.81 13.47 -5.86
C GLN A 30 -6.17 13.11 -7.30
N ASN A 31 -5.67 11.98 -7.83
CA ASN A 31 -5.64 11.73 -9.28
C ASN A 31 -6.29 10.42 -9.69
N VAL A 32 -6.37 9.42 -8.79
CA VAL A 32 -6.80 8.07 -9.15
C VAL A 32 -8.28 7.89 -8.84
N LYS A 33 -9.05 7.52 -9.88
CA LYS A 33 -10.52 7.37 -9.81
C LYS A 33 -10.96 5.92 -9.64
N LYS A 34 -10.03 4.98 -9.84
CA LYS A 34 -10.31 3.55 -9.75
C LYS A 34 -10.11 3.06 -8.33
N PRO A 35 -10.87 2.03 -7.89
CA PRO A 35 -10.62 1.39 -6.62
C PRO A 35 -9.17 0.96 -6.50
N VAL A 36 -8.55 1.32 -5.37
CA VAL A 36 -7.20 0.88 -5.03
C VAL A 36 -7.27 0.06 -3.74
N VAL A 37 -6.67 -1.13 -3.78
CA VAL A 37 -6.38 -1.95 -2.61
C VAL A 37 -4.89 -1.93 -2.40
N GLY A 38 -4.43 -2.05 -1.15
CA GLY A 38 -3.00 -2.21 -0.93
C GLY A 38 -2.62 -3.13 0.20
N TYR A 39 -1.32 -3.39 0.30
CA TYR A 39 -0.71 -4.25 1.31
C TYR A 39 0.73 -3.80 1.54
N ILE A 40 1.16 -3.77 2.80
CA ILE A 40 2.53 -3.44 3.19
C ILE A 40 3.19 -4.65 3.84
N ALA A 41 4.25 -5.16 3.20
CA ALA A 41 5.08 -6.22 3.75
C ALA A 41 6.00 -5.71 4.88
N GLY A 42 6.41 -6.62 5.76
CA GLY A 42 7.40 -6.31 6.79
C GLY A 42 6.83 -5.71 8.08
N LEU A 43 5.53 -5.88 8.36
CA LEU A 43 4.89 -5.42 9.60
C LEU A 43 5.61 -5.94 10.87
N THR A 44 6.16 -7.15 10.81
CA THR A 44 6.90 -7.80 11.91
C THR A 44 8.42 -7.64 11.80
N ALA A 45 8.90 -6.76 10.93
CA ALA A 45 10.34 -6.56 10.73
C ALA A 45 10.96 -5.87 11.96
N PRO A 46 12.08 -6.38 12.48
CA PRO A 46 12.75 -5.76 13.62
C PRO A 46 13.42 -4.43 13.20
N LYS A 47 13.38 -3.44 14.11
CA LYS A 47 14.02 -2.14 13.89
C LYS A 47 15.52 -2.30 13.59
N GLY A 48 16.02 -1.51 12.64
CA GLY A 48 17.44 -1.49 12.27
C GLY A 48 17.95 -2.72 11.53
N LYS A 49 17.07 -3.68 11.18
CA LYS A 49 17.46 -4.84 10.38
C LYS A 49 17.02 -4.64 8.93
N ARG A 50 17.95 -4.85 8.01
CA ARG A 50 17.66 -4.93 6.58
C ARG A 50 17.02 -6.27 6.25
N MET A 51 15.89 -6.25 5.56
CA MET A 51 15.13 -7.44 5.19
C MET A 51 15.35 -7.76 3.70
N GLY A 52 16.38 -8.53 3.37
CA GLY A 52 16.63 -9.00 1.99
C GLY A 52 16.93 -7.88 1.00
N HIS A 53 15.90 -7.20 0.48
CA HIS A 53 16.00 -6.06 -0.41
C HIS A 53 16.85 -4.93 0.19
N ALA A 54 17.62 -4.24 -0.66
CA ALA A 54 18.50 -3.16 -0.24
C ALA A 54 17.74 -2.00 0.44
N GLY A 55 16.51 -1.73 -0.02
CA GLY A 55 15.63 -0.66 0.48
C GLY A 55 14.80 -1.02 1.71
N ALA A 56 14.67 -2.31 2.04
CA ALA A 56 13.82 -2.81 3.12
C ALA A 56 14.48 -2.64 4.50
N ILE A 57 14.74 -1.38 4.89
CA ILE A 57 15.29 -1.00 6.17
C ILE A 57 14.54 0.21 6.73
N ILE A 58 14.09 0.10 7.98
CA ILE A 58 13.51 1.23 8.71
C ILE A 58 14.67 2.08 9.25
N SER A 59 14.87 3.26 8.68
CA SER A 59 15.94 4.19 9.05
C SER A 59 15.35 5.53 9.53
N GLY A 60 15.96 6.13 10.56
CA GLY A 60 15.54 7.44 11.08
C GLY A 60 14.09 7.50 11.61
N GLY A 61 13.47 6.35 11.92
CA GLY A 61 12.08 6.28 12.38
C GLY A 61 11.01 6.50 11.31
N LYS A 62 11.40 6.62 10.04
CA LYS A 62 10.49 6.82 8.90
C LYS A 62 10.33 5.52 8.09
N GLY A 63 9.23 5.42 7.35
CA GLY A 63 8.95 4.28 6.48
C GLY A 63 8.53 3.04 7.26
N THR A 64 7.97 3.20 8.45
CA THR A 64 7.37 2.08 9.17
C THR A 64 6.13 1.59 8.42
N ALA A 65 5.84 0.29 8.52
CA ALA A 65 4.64 -0.25 7.89
C ALA A 65 3.36 0.44 8.39
N SER A 66 3.29 0.79 9.68
CA SER A 66 2.13 1.48 10.27
C SER A 66 1.91 2.88 9.71
N GLU A 67 2.97 3.66 9.47
CA GLU A 67 2.85 4.98 8.85
C GLU A 67 2.37 4.87 7.40
N LYS A 68 2.93 3.92 6.65
CA LYS A 68 2.51 3.64 5.26
C LYS A 68 1.04 3.24 5.18
N ILE A 69 0.62 2.29 6.01
CA ILE A 69 -0.78 1.83 6.08
C ILE A 69 -1.70 3.00 6.40
N ARG A 70 -1.36 3.83 7.39
CA ARG A 70 -2.16 4.99 7.75
C ARG A 70 -2.29 5.97 6.58
N ALA A 71 -1.20 6.30 5.90
CA ALA A 71 -1.23 7.20 4.74
C ALA A 71 -2.12 6.64 3.62
N MET A 72 -2.05 5.33 3.36
CA MET A 72 -2.89 4.64 2.39
C MET A 72 -4.37 4.70 2.76
N GLU A 73 -4.72 4.42 4.02
CA GLU A 73 -6.10 4.50 4.51
C GLU A 73 -6.66 5.93 4.45
N GLU A 74 -5.87 6.94 4.81
CA GLU A 74 -6.24 8.36 4.70
C GLU A 74 -6.42 8.84 3.24
N ALA A 75 -5.88 8.09 2.28
CA ALA A 75 -6.08 8.28 0.84
C ALA A 75 -7.29 7.51 0.28
N GLY A 76 -8.01 6.74 1.11
CA GLY A 76 -9.15 5.93 0.70
C GLY A 76 -8.75 4.57 0.10
N ILE A 77 -7.50 4.15 0.25
CA ILE A 77 -7.02 2.83 -0.17
C ILE A 77 -7.43 1.81 0.89
N ILE A 78 -8.10 0.73 0.49
CA ILE A 78 -8.44 -0.36 1.41
C ILE A 78 -7.21 -1.25 1.59
N VAL A 79 -6.67 -1.32 2.79
CA VAL A 79 -5.44 -2.08 3.07
C VAL A 79 -5.75 -3.47 3.60
N ALA A 80 -5.25 -4.50 2.92
CA ALA A 80 -5.34 -5.89 3.35
C ALA A 80 -4.38 -6.14 4.53
N LYS A 81 -4.83 -6.87 5.54
CA LYS A 81 -4.02 -7.16 6.75
C LYS A 81 -2.97 -8.25 6.53
N SER A 82 -3.20 -9.11 5.53
CA SER A 82 -2.32 -10.21 5.17
C SER A 82 -2.30 -10.41 3.64
N PRO A 83 -1.23 -11.02 3.09
CA PRO A 83 -1.19 -11.37 1.66
C PRO A 83 -2.37 -12.25 1.23
N ALA A 84 -2.82 -13.15 2.11
CA ALA A 84 -3.93 -14.05 1.85
C ALA A 84 -5.28 -13.32 1.70
N GLU A 85 -5.41 -12.12 2.25
CA GLU A 85 -6.64 -11.33 2.21
C GLU A 85 -6.76 -10.43 0.98
N ILE A 86 -5.67 -10.17 0.23
CA ILE A 86 -5.65 -9.21 -0.88
C ILE A 86 -6.78 -9.46 -1.88
N GLY A 87 -7.01 -10.71 -2.28
CA GLY A 87 -8.07 -11.05 -3.24
C GLY A 87 -9.48 -10.81 -2.69
N ILE A 88 -9.69 -11.08 -1.39
CA ILE A 88 -10.98 -10.84 -0.72
C ILE A 88 -11.22 -9.34 -0.60
N THR A 89 -10.20 -8.57 -0.21
CA THR A 89 -10.25 -7.10 -0.12
C THR A 89 -10.52 -6.48 -1.49
N LEU A 90 -9.89 -6.94 -2.57
CA LEU A 90 -10.16 -6.48 -3.93
C LEU A 90 -11.62 -6.74 -4.32
N LYS A 91 -12.12 -7.95 -4.07
CA LYS A 91 -13.50 -8.31 -4.36
C LYS A 91 -14.51 -7.42 -3.61
N GLN A 92 -14.19 -7.01 -2.39
CA GLN A 92 -15.01 -6.06 -1.63
C GLN A 92 -14.95 -4.65 -2.24
N ALA A 93 -13.75 -4.16 -2.58
CA ALA A 93 -13.55 -2.85 -3.20
C ALA A 93 -14.32 -2.70 -4.53
N LEU A 94 -14.39 -3.77 -5.32
CA LEU A 94 -15.13 -3.79 -6.59
C LEU A 94 -16.66 -3.82 -6.42
N LYS A 95 -17.17 -4.33 -5.28
CA LYS A 95 -18.62 -4.38 -5.00
C LYS A 95 -19.18 -3.07 -4.45
N SER A 96 -18.37 -2.28 -3.78
CA SER A 96 -18.77 -1.00 -3.18
C SER A 96 -18.80 0.16 -4.19
N ARG A 97 -18.89 -0.16 -5.49
CA ARG A 97 -18.75 0.76 -6.61
C ARG A 97 -20.11 1.16 -7.18
#